data_AF-A0A0T9RRB4-F1
#
_entry.id   AF-A0A0T9RRB4-F1
#
_cell.length_a   1.000
_cell.length_b   1.000
_cell.length_c   1.000
_cell.angle_alpha   90.00
_cell.angle_beta   90.00
_cell.angle_gamma   90.00
#
_symmetry.space_group_name_H-M   'P 1'
#
loop_
_entity.id
_entity.type
_entity.pdbx_description
1 polymer ?
#
loop_
_entity_poly.entity_id
_entity_poly.type
_entity_poly.pdbx_seq_one_letter_code
_entity_poly.pdbx_strand_id
1 'polypeptide(L)'
;MRFEDAKGGEGLFMHAQKDMTTKVLNDRKTDVTQDHSEHIGQDQSVTVVRNQSNTIQNDRRVEVTHDQQTEVGNDYQLVVKGEKKEFVTKIRYTEVHEDETLTVTKSIKIHAKQGDISISTPNAGMTITHDGAIVLQGKYIRLAADMIDLNPEE
;
A
#
# COMPACT_ATOMS: atom_id res chain seq x y z
N MET A 1 20.81 6.81 37.91
CA MET A 1 19.41 6.34 37.99
C MET A 1 18.81 6.89 39.27
N ARG A 2 17.51 7.18 39.29
CA ARG A 2 16.74 7.59 40.48
C ARG A 2 15.46 6.77 40.54
N PHE A 3 15.09 6.29 41.72
CA PHE A 3 13.84 5.59 41.99
C PHE A 3 13.07 6.36 43.08
N GLU A 4 11.79 6.60 42.85
CA GLU A 4 10.86 7.31 43.74
C GLU A 4 9.69 6.38 44.07
N ASP A 5 9.37 6.21 45.35
CA ASP A 5 8.28 5.35 45.82
C ASP A 5 7.26 6.07 46.72
N ALA A 6 7.45 7.38 46.93
CA ALA A 6 6.51 8.17 47.69
C ALA A 6 5.14 8.17 46.99
N LYS A 7 4.08 7.90 47.76
CA LYS A 7 2.71 7.77 47.27
C LYS A 7 2.30 8.96 46.39
N GLY A 8 1.98 8.69 45.13
CA GLY A 8 1.56 9.69 44.13
C GLY A 8 2.71 10.39 43.39
N GLY A 9 3.97 10.05 43.68
CA GLY A 9 5.16 10.54 42.98
C GLY A 9 6.03 9.41 42.41
N GLU A 10 5.54 8.17 42.42
CA GLU A 10 6.32 6.98 42.11
C GLU A 10 6.91 7.03 40.69
N GLY A 11 8.18 6.65 40.53
CA GLY A 11 8.81 6.69 39.22
C GLY A 11 10.26 6.20 39.19
N LEU A 12 10.68 5.75 38.02
CA LEU A 12 12.06 5.39 37.71
C LEU A 12 12.61 6.35 36.65
N PHE A 13 13.72 7.01 36.95
CA PHE A 13 14.43 7.90 36.05
C PHE A 13 15.82 7.33 35.73
N MET A 14 16.10 7.12 34.45
CA MET A 14 17.40 6.68 33.96
C MET A 14 17.88 7.65 32.88
N HIS A 15 19.14 8.09 33.00
CA HIS A 15 19.78 8.97 32.03
C HIS A 15 21.20 8.44 31.78
N ALA A 16 21.54 8.21 30.52
CA ALA A 16 22.86 7.82 30.07
C ALA A 16 23.40 8.93 29.15
N GLN A 17 24.63 9.41 29.39
CA GLN A 17 25.21 10.52 28.61
C GLN A 17 25.93 10.07 27.33
N LYS A 18 26.22 8.78 27.19
CA LYS A 18 26.94 8.22 26.04
C LYS A 18 26.22 7.01 25.47
N ASP A 19 26.31 5.87 26.17
CA ASP A 19 25.78 4.59 25.70
C ASP A 19 24.84 3.97 26.74
N MET A 20 23.75 3.33 26.29
CA MET A 20 22.91 2.44 27.10
C MET A 20 22.68 1.13 26.36
N THR A 21 22.97 0.00 26.98
CA THR A 21 22.72 -1.33 26.41
C THR A 21 21.81 -2.12 27.33
N THR A 22 20.74 -2.69 26.77
CA THR A 22 19.87 -3.62 27.48
C THR A 22 19.96 -5.00 26.84
N LYS A 23 20.43 -5.99 27.59
CA LYS A 23 20.47 -7.39 27.16
C LYS A 23 19.58 -8.23 28.06
N VAL A 24 18.60 -8.92 27.48
CA VAL A 24 17.72 -9.87 28.17
C VAL A 24 17.92 -11.22 27.48
N LEU A 25 18.30 -12.25 28.24
CA LEU A 25 18.67 -13.57 27.69
C LEU A 25 17.48 -14.52 27.51
N ASN A 26 16.38 -14.23 28.18
CA ASN A 26 15.13 -14.98 28.09
C ASN A 26 14.03 -14.02 27.57
N ASP A 27 12.94 -13.86 28.31
CA ASP A 27 11.79 -13.06 27.88
C ASP A 27 11.85 -11.63 28.41
N ARG A 28 11.45 -10.68 27.57
CA ARG A 28 11.12 -9.29 27.97
C ARG A 28 9.63 -9.05 27.73
N LYS A 29 8.90 -8.70 28.78
CA LYS A 29 7.53 -8.16 28.69
C LYS A 29 7.55 -6.69 29.10
N THR A 30 6.90 -5.85 28.29
CA THR A 30 6.64 -4.45 28.64
C THR A 30 5.13 -4.27 28.60
N ASP A 31 4.56 -3.71 29.67
CA ASP A 31 3.14 -3.43 29.79
C ASP A 31 2.98 -1.97 30.20
N VAL A 32 2.30 -1.18 29.37
CA VAL A 32 2.06 0.25 29.58
C VAL A 32 0.56 0.47 29.43
N THR A 33 -0.11 0.81 30.52
CA THR A 33 -1.58 0.85 30.58
C THR A 33 -2.19 2.20 30.19
N GLN A 34 -1.34 3.22 30.05
CA GLN A 34 -1.68 4.55 29.58
C GLN A 34 -0.90 4.79 28.28
N ASP A 35 -0.06 5.82 28.22
CA ASP A 35 0.62 6.23 27.00
C ASP A 35 2.09 5.77 26.95
N HIS A 36 2.55 5.41 25.74
CA HIS A 36 3.96 5.20 25.43
C HIS A 36 4.37 6.17 24.32
N SER A 37 5.47 6.90 24.54
CA SER A 37 6.08 7.79 23.56
C SER A 37 7.55 7.44 23.44
N GLU A 38 8.02 7.33 22.20
CA GLU A 38 9.42 7.07 21.88
C GLU A 38 9.88 8.09 20.83
N HIS A 39 11.05 8.69 21.07
CA HIS A 39 11.67 9.62 20.15
C HIS A 39 13.10 9.16 19.87
N ILE A 40 13.38 8.86 18.60
CA ILE A 40 14.70 8.49 18.11
C ILE A 40 15.21 9.67 17.28
N GLY A 41 16.35 10.25 17.69
CA GLY A 41 16.89 11.45 17.04
C GLY A 41 17.67 11.20 15.75
N GLN A 42 17.97 9.93 15.44
CA GLN A 42 18.70 9.49 14.25
C GLN A 42 17.98 8.25 13.67
N ASP A 43 18.65 7.09 13.63
CA ASP A 43 18.14 5.88 12.99
C ASP A 43 17.54 4.88 13.99
N GLN A 44 16.50 4.17 13.56
CA GLN A 44 15.95 3.00 14.24
C GLN A 44 16.07 1.77 13.33
N SER A 45 16.70 0.71 13.83
CA SER A 45 16.73 -0.60 13.18
C SER A 45 16.05 -1.63 14.08
N VAL A 46 15.13 -2.41 13.51
CA VAL A 46 14.41 -3.47 14.21
C VAL A 46 14.60 -4.76 13.42
N THR A 47 15.12 -5.79 14.09
CA THR A 47 15.22 -7.14 13.54
C THR A 47 14.37 -8.09 14.37
N VAL A 48 13.43 -8.77 13.73
CA VAL A 48 12.61 -9.83 14.33
C VAL A 48 12.92 -11.12 13.60
N VAL A 49 13.53 -12.09 14.29
CA VAL A 49 14.04 -13.34 13.66
C VAL A 49 12.91 -14.32 13.32
N ARG A 50 11.77 -14.21 14.00
CA ARG A 50 10.60 -15.07 13.80
C ARG A 50 9.42 -14.24 13.32
N ASN A 51 8.41 -14.08 14.16
CA ASN A 51 7.13 -13.47 13.77
C ASN A 51 6.96 -12.12 14.47
N GLN A 52 6.39 -11.16 13.74
CA GLN A 52 5.90 -9.90 14.29
C GLN A 52 4.38 -9.84 14.09
N SER A 53 3.65 -9.50 15.16
CA SER A 53 2.21 -9.19 15.09
C SER A 53 2.00 -7.80 15.65
N ASN A 54 1.18 -7.00 14.97
CA ASN A 54 0.86 -5.64 15.38
C ASN A 54 -0.65 -5.42 15.24
N THR A 55 -1.31 -5.17 16.37
CA THR A 55 -2.75 -4.91 16.43
C THR A 55 -2.96 -3.48 16.88
N ILE A 56 -3.55 -2.67 16.01
CA ILE A 56 -3.98 -1.31 16.32
C ILE A 56 -5.50 -1.31 16.33
N GLN A 57 -6.11 -0.96 17.47
CA GLN A 57 -7.56 -1.05 17.65
C GLN A 57 -8.32 0.14 17.06
N ASN A 58 -7.68 1.32 17.01
CA ASN A 58 -8.26 2.54 16.47
C ASN A 58 -7.59 2.91 15.14
N ASP A 59 -6.71 3.91 15.14
CA ASP A 59 -6.13 4.47 13.93
C ASP A 59 -4.61 4.28 13.85
N ARG A 60 -4.10 3.99 12.66
CA ARG A 60 -2.68 4.00 12.33
C ARG A 60 -2.41 5.06 11.25
N ARG A 61 -1.57 6.05 11.57
CA ARG A 61 -0.99 6.98 10.59
C ARG A 61 0.48 6.65 10.40
N VAL A 62 0.92 6.60 9.14
CA VAL A 62 2.33 6.45 8.76
C VAL A 62 2.67 7.59 7.81
N GLU A 63 3.77 8.28 8.07
CA GLU A 63 4.27 9.36 7.24
C GLU A 63 5.76 9.09 6.97
N VAL A 64 6.09 8.98 5.69
CA VAL A 64 7.46 8.76 5.19
C VAL A 64 7.75 9.90 4.22
N THR A 65 8.77 10.70 4.51
CA THR A 65 9.06 11.94 3.77
C THR A 65 9.96 11.74 2.55
N HIS A 66 10.66 10.61 2.50
CA HIS A 66 11.51 10.19 1.39
C HIS A 66 10.92 8.92 0.78
N ASP A 67 11.64 7.81 0.84
CA ASP A 67 11.28 6.58 0.15
C ASP A 67 10.79 5.49 1.10
N GLN A 68 9.79 4.71 0.65
CA GLN A 68 9.36 3.48 1.31
C GLN A 68 9.54 2.31 0.35
N GLN A 69 10.33 1.33 0.77
CA GLN A 69 10.49 0.05 0.07
C GLN A 69 9.87 -1.07 0.90
N THR A 70 9.11 -1.94 0.24
CA THR A 70 8.52 -3.14 0.85
C THR A 70 8.89 -4.33 -0.01
N GLU A 71 9.55 -5.33 0.58
CA GLU A 71 9.85 -6.61 -0.06
C GLU A 71 9.17 -7.72 0.73
N VAL A 72 8.44 -8.59 0.03
CA VAL A 72 7.72 -9.72 0.62
C VAL A 72 8.17 -10.97 -0.11
N GLY A 73 8.82 -11.89 0.60
CA GLY A 73 9.42 -13.09 -0.01
C GLY A 73 8.42 -14.18 -0.41
N ASN A 74 7.19 -14.12 0.10
CA ASN A 74 6.10 -15.04 -0.21
C ASN A 74 4.82 -14.22 -0.52
N ASP A 75 3.70 -14.52 0.12
CA ASP A 75 2.40 -13.91 -0.18
C ASP A 75 2.18 -12.55 0.50
N TYR A 76 1.56 -11.61 -0.23
CA TYR A 76 1.03 -10.36 0.32
C TYR A 76 -0.49 -10.31 0.20
N GLN A 77 -1.19 -10.23 1.33
CA GLN A 77 -2.65 -10.08 1.38
C GLN A 77 -3.03 -8.74 2.00
N LEU A 78 -3.80 -7.94 1.26
CA LEU A 78 -4.41 -6.70 1.74
C LEU A 78 -5.94 -6.84 1.74
N VAL A 79 -6.54 -6.72 2.92
CA VAL A 79 -8.01 -6.67 3.08
C VAL A 79 -8.41 -5.30 3.60
N VAL A 80 -9.13 -4.55 2.77
CA VAL A 80 -9.72 -3.26 3.14
C VAL A 80 -11.24 -3.43 3.18
N LYS A 81 -11.84 -3.35 4.38
CA LYS A 81 -13.30 -3.47 4.55
C LYS A 81 -14.05 -2.20 4.15
N GLY A 82 -13.37 -1.05 4.25
CA GLY A 82 -13.88 0.25 3.83
C GLY A 82 -13.41 0.61 2.41
N GLU A 83 -13.23 1.91 2.18
CA GLU A 83 -12.73 2.43 0.91
C GLU A 83 -11.20 2.42 0.84
N LYS A 84 -10.62 1.99 -0.29
CA LYS A 84 -9.20 2.18 -0.61
C LYS A 84 -9.07 3.39 -1.55
N LYS A 85 -8.50 4.50 -1.07
CA LYS A 85 -8.09 5.64 -1.90
C LYS A 85 -6.58 5.61 -2.12
N GLU A 86 -6.16 5.81 -3.35
CA GLU A 86 -4.74 5.81 -3.71
C GLU A 86 -4.46 6.93 -4.71
N PHE A 87 -3.52 7.82 -4.37
CA PHE A 87 -3.13 8.95 -5.20
C PHE A 87 -1.66 8.78 -5.58
N VAL A 88 -1.39 8.60 -6.88
CA VAL A 88 -0.05 8.53 -7.43
C VAL A 88 0.15 9.77 -8.29
N THR A 89 1.06 10.67 -7.87
CA THR A 89 1.24 11.98 -8.51
C THR A 89 2.07 11.93 -9.79
N LYS A 90 2.89 10.88 -9.93
CA LYS A 90 3.68 10.61 -11.12
C LYS A 90 3.15 9.33 -11.80
N ILE A 91 3.99 8.30 -11.91
CA ILE A 91 3.69 7.09 -12.67
C ILE A 91 3.39 5.95 -11.71
N ARG A 92 2.38 5.14 -12.05
CA ARG A 92 2.19 3.79 -11.50
C ARG A 92 2.66 2.79 -12.55
N TYR A 93 3.63 1.96 -12.18
CA TYR A 93 4.10 0.82 -12.99
C TYR A 93 3.72 -0.46 -12.25
N THR A 94 3.13 -1.41 -12.98
CA THR A 94 2.77 -2.73 -12.47
C THR A 94 3.24 -3.75 -13.49
N GLU A 95 3.97 -4.76 -13.02
CA GLU A 95 4.39 -5.91 -13.82
C GLU A 95 4.00 -7.18 -13.08
N VAL A 96 3.29 -8.05 -13.79
CA VAL A 96 2.82 -9.34 -13.28
C VAL A 96 3.36 -10.41 -14.23
N HIS A 97 4.10 -11.37 -13.68
CA HIS A 97 4.75 -12.42 -14.48
C HIS A 97 3.78 -13.53 -14.90
N GLU A 98 2.72 -13.72 -14.12
CA GLU A 98 1.66 -14.69 -14.37
C GLU A 98 0.35 -13.92 -14.66
N ASP A 99 -0.79 -14.39 -14.17
CA ASP A 99 -2.09 -13.79 -14.45
C ASP A 99 -2.44 -12.62 -13.50
N GLU A 100 -2.98 -11.55 -14.07
CA GLU A 100 -3.70 -10.49 -13.33
C GLU A 100 -5.21 -10.63 -13.59
N THR A 101 -6.01 -10.66 -12.51
CA THR A 101 -7.48 -10.69 -12.59
C THR A 101 -8.09 -9.50 -11.88
N LEU A 102 -8.93 -8.75 -12.59
CA LEU A 102 -9.74 -7.66 -12.03
C LEU A 102 -11.22 -8.08 -11.99
N THR A 103 -11.77 -8.26 -10.79
CA THR A 103 -13.20 -8.49 -10.58
C THR A 103 -13.83 -7.31 -9.85
N VAL A 104 -14.84 -6.69 -10.46
CA VAL A 104 -15.60 -5.57 -9.89
C VAL A 104 -17.09 -5.87 -10.01
N THR A 105 -17.82 -5.85 -8.89
CA THR A 105 -19.25 -6.22 -8.85
C THR A 105 -20.20 -5.15 -9.36
N LYS A 106 -19.72 -3.90 -9.48
CA LYS A 106 -20.47 -2.77 -10.03
C LYS A 106 -19.86 -2.35 -11.36
N SER A 107 -19.22 -1.18 -11.43
CA SER A 107 -18.67 -0.63 -12.67
C SER A 107 -17.19 -0.33 -12.57
N ILE A 108 -16.51 -0.45 -13.70
CA ILE A 108 -15.15 0.03 -13.91
C ILE A 108 -15.25 1.34 -14.69
N LYS A 109 -14.59 2.40 -14.20
CA LYS A 109 -14.47 3.68 -14.90
C LYS A 109 -13.00 3.96 -15.16
N ILE A 110 -12.64 4.10 -16.43
CA ILE A 110 -11.28 4.47 -16.87
C ILE A 110 -11.41 5.80 -17.60
N HIS A 111 -10.65 6.79 -17.15
CA HIS A 111 -10.67 8.13 -17.73
C HIS A 111 -9.26 8.72 -17.74
N ALA A 112 -8.71 8.88 -18.93
CA ALA A 112 -7.52 9.69 -19.16
C ALA A 112 -7.98 11.14 -19.34
N LYS A 113 -7.54 12.05 -18.46
CA LYS A 113 -7.80 13.49 -18.62
C LYS A 113 -7.05 14.07 -19.81
N GLN A 114 -5.90 13.46 -20.12
CA GLN A 114 -5.00 13.78 -21.22
C GLN A 114 -4.41 12.46 -21.70
N GLY A 115 -4.15 12.35 -23.00
CA GLY A 115 -3.60 11.13 -23.61
C GLY A 115 -4.65 10.04 -23.84
N ASP A 116 -4.17 8.91 -24.33
CA ASP A 116 -5.00 7.83 -24.85
C ASP A 116 -5.30 6.78 -23.76
N ILE A 117 -6.37 6.01 -23.95
CA ILE A 117 -6.63 4.78 -23.19
C ILE A 117 -6.37 3.60 -24.13
N SER A 118 -5.47 2.68 -23.78
CA SER A 118 -5.13 1.53 -24.61
C SER A 118 -5.14 0.21 -23.85
N ILE A 119 -5.53 -0.86 -24.54
CA ILE A 119 -5.44 -2.25 -24.11
C ILE A 119 -4.82 -3.01 -25.27
N SER A 120 -3.71 -3.70 -25.07
CA SER A 120 -2.99 -4.33 -26.18
C SER A 120 -2.28 -5.63 -25.81
N THR A 121 -2.01 -6.41 -26.85
CA THR A 121 -1.12 -7.56 -26.89
C THR A 121 -0.06 -7.27 -27.96
N PRO A 122 0.97 -8.12 -28.16
CA PRO A 122 1.97 -7.88 -29.19
C PRO A 122 1.41 -7.70 -30.61
N ASN A 123 0.24 -8.28 -30.93
CA ASN A 123 -0.31 -8.32 -32.30
C ASN A 123 -1.76 -7.79 -32.43
N ALA A 124 -2.33 -7.23 -31.37
CA ALA A 124 -3.71 -6.72 -31.36
C ALA A 124 -3.88 -5.66 -30.29
N GLY A 125 -4.84 -4.74 -30.45
CA GLY A 125 -5.14 -3.74 -29.45
C GLY A 125 -6.43 -2.98 -29.69
N MET A 126 -6.84 -2.26 -28.65
CA MET A 126 -7.94 -1.31 -28.62
C MET A 126 -7.41 -0.01 -28.06
N THR A 127 -7.76 1.12 -28.67
CA THR A 127 -7.31 2.44 -28.20
C THR A 127 -8.42 3.47 -28.38
N ILE A 128 -8.65 4.27 -27.35
CA ILE A 128 -9.42 5.51 -27.43
C ILE A 128 -8.38 6.62 -27.39
N THR A 129 -8.23 7.33 -28.50
CA THR A 129 -7.24 8.40 -28.62
C THR A 129 -7.78 9.70 -28.01
N HIS A 130 -6.87 10.56 -27.57
CA HIS A 130 -7.22 11.84 -26.95
C HIS A 130 -7.95 12.81 -27.91
N ASP A 131 -7.84 12.62 -29.23
CA ASP A 131 -8.56 13.36 -30.26
C ASP A 131 -9.92 12.72 -30.63
N GLY A 132 -10.30 11.62 -29.96
CA GLY A 132 -11.64 11.03 -30.01
C GLY A 132 -11.80 9.84 -30.97
N ALA A 133 -10.75 9.39 -31.64
CA ALA A 133 -10.83 8.17 -32.45
C ALA A 133 -10.89 6.91 -31.57
N ILE A 134 -11.67 5.93 -32.03
CA ILE A 134 -11.68 4.57 -31.47
C ILE A 134 -11.01 3.65 -32.47
N VAL A 135 -9.84 3.13 -32.11
CA VAL A 135 -9.03 2.24 -32.94
C VAL A 135 -9.12 0.83 -32.40
N LEU A 136 -9.59 -0.09 -33.24
CA LEU A 136 -9.57 -1.53 -32.98
C LEU A 136 -8.68 -2.18 -34.03
N GLN A 137 -7.67 -2.94 -33.61
CA GLN A 137 -6.70 -3.55 -34.53
C GLN A 137 -6.35 -4.98 -34.12
N GLY A 138 -6.17 -5.85 -35.11
CA GLY A 138 -5.77 -7.24 -34.95
C GLY A 138 -5.85 -7.98 -36.28
N LYS A 139 -5.44 -9.26 -36.33
CA LYS A 139 -5.48 -10.07 -37.55
C LYS A 139 -6.87 -10.12 -38.20
N TYR A 140 -7.91 -10.19 -37.37
CA TYR A 140 -9.31 -10.06 -37.77
C TYR A 140 -10.09 -9.37 -36.65
N ILE A 141 -11.10 -8.57 -37.01
CA ILE A 141 -12.13 -8.09 -36.08
C ILE A 141 -13.41 -8.82 -36.46
N ARG A 142 -13.82 -9.77 -35.62
CA ARG A 142 -15.06 -10.52 -35.83
C ARG A 142 -16.14 -9.95 -34.93
N LEU A 143 -17.16 -9.36 -35.53
CA LEU A 143 -18.35 -8.89 -34.84
C LEU A 143 -19.48 -9.87 -35.15
N ALA A 144 -20.01 -10.53 -34.11
CA ALA A 144 -21.12 -11.46 -34.22
C ALA A 144 -22.18 -11.06 -33.20
N ALA A 145 -23.31 -10.56 -33.67
CA ALA A 145 -24.42 -10.12 -32.86
C ALA A 145 -25.72 -10.20 -33.68
N ASP A 146 -26.87 -10.24 -32.99
CA ASP A 146 -28.19 -10.15 -33.63
C ASP A 146 -28.37 -8.80 -34.37
N MET A 147 -27.66 -7.75 -33.92
CA MET A 147 -27.61 -6.43 -34.56
C MET A 147 -26.23 -5.80 -34.34
N ILE A 148 -25.65 -5.24 -35.40
CA ILE A 148 -24.47 -4.37 -35.33
C ILE A 148 -24.88 -3.05 -35.94
N ASP A 149 -24.90 -2.02 -35.12
CA ASP A 149 -25.17 -0.67 -35.59
C ASP A 149 -23.90 0.18 -35.45
N LEU A 150 -23.34 0.57 -36.60
CA LEU A 150 -22.10 1.35 -36.65
C LEU A 150 -22.37 2.85 -36.72
N ASN A 151 -23.63 3.26 -36.94
CA ASN A 151 -24.09 4.64 -36.99
C ASN A 151 -25.63 4.69 -37.18
N PRO A 152 -26.45 4.46 -36.14
CA PRO A 152 -27.88 4.75 -36.26
C PRO A 152 -28.04 6.27 -36.32
N GLU A 153 -28.76 6.79 -37.32
CA GLU A 153 -29.16 8.20 -37.32
C GLU A 153 -30.00 8.54 -36.06
N GLU A 154 -29.86 9.79 -35.61
CA GLU A 154 -30.23 10.42 -34.31
C GLU A 154 -31.30 9.76 -33.42
#